data_AF-A0A2V8Q925-F1
#
_entry.id   AF-A0A2V8Q925-F1
#
_cell.length_a   1.000
_cell.length_b   1.000
_cell.length_c   1.000
_cell.angle_alpha   90.00
_cell.angle_beta   90.00
_cell.angle_gamma   90.00
#
_symmetry.space_group_name_H-M   'P 1'
#
loop_
_entity.id
_entity.type
_entity.pdbx_description
1 polymer ?
#
loop_
_entity_poly.entity_id
_entity_poly.type
_entity_poly.pdbx_seq_one_letter_code
_entity_poly.pdbx_strand_id
1 'polypeptide(L)'
;MRGRVASIVAGAVTDGSVVSKARAEYANYYLSVVKALELVGTETPASTKVLTGIDVLERDNFKQLAGLKIGLVTNHTGRNREGRQTIDILNKARGVKLVALFSPEHGIRGLLDEKISDSKDEVTGLPVYSLYGESRRPKPEQLKDLDAIVYDIQDIGARFYTY
;
A
#
# COMPACT_ATOMS: atom_id res chain seq x y z
N MET A 1 34.89 -3.26 5.70
CA MET A 1 34.57 -4.48 4.93
C MET A 1 34.59 -4.08 3.45
N ARG A 2 35.64 -4.46 2.71
CA ARG A 2 35.85 -4.05 1.30
C ARG A 2 35.01 -4.96 0.38
N GLY A 3 34.04 -4.38 -0.32
CA GLY A 3 33.19 -5.09 -1.29
C GLY A 3 33.96 -5.43 -2.57
N ARG A 4 33.81 -6.66 -3.03
CA ARG A 4 34.46 -7.23 -4.23
C ARG A 4 33.93 -6.54 -5.49
N VAL A 5 34.84 -6.13 -6.39
CA VAL A 5 34.51 -5.70 -7.75
C VAL A 5 34.31 -6.95 -8.61
N ALA A 6 33.23 -7.00 -9.40
CA ALA A 6 33.03 -7.99 -10.45
C ALA A 6 33.34 -7.34 -11.81
N SER A 7 34.26 -7.95 -12.57
CA SER A 7 34.53 -7.57 -13.96
C SER A 7 33.71 -8.45 -14.90
N ILE A 8 32.99 -7.84 -15.85
CA ILE A 8 32.35 -8.56 -16.96
C ILE A 8 33.28 -8.48 -18.18
N VAL A 9 33.61 -9.64 -18.76
CA VAL A 9 34.24 -9.74 -20.07
C VAL A 9 33.14 -10.01 -21.09
N ALA A 10 32.93 -9.08 -22.03
CA ALA A 10 32.08 -9.33 -23.20
C ALA A 10 32.97 -9.82 -24.35
N GLY A 11 32.89 -11.11 -24.68
CA GLY A 11 33.45 -11.65 -25.92
C GLY A 11 32.43 -11.50 -27.04
N ALA A 12 32.81 -10.86 -28.14
CA ALA A 12 31.98 -10.82 -29.35
C ALA A 12 31.94 -12.23 -29.97
N VAL A 13 30.78 -12.89 -29.90
CA VAL A 13 30.54 -14.15 -30.60
C VAL A 13 30.37 -13.84 -32.08
N THR A 14 31.39 -14.12 -32.90
CA THR A 14 31.37 -13.89 -34.36
C THR A 14 30.83 -15.09 -35.15
N ASP A 15 30.49 -16.19 -34.48
CA ASP A 15 29.92 -17.38 -35.12
C ASP A 15 28.39 -17.29 -35.20
N GLY A 16 27.90 -16.91 -36.39
CA GLY A 16 26.47 -16.78 -36.68
C GLY A 16 25.69 -18.10 -36.59
N SER A 17 26.37 -19.25 -36.64
CA SER A 17 25.72 -20.57 -36.51
C SER A 17 25.29 -20.86 -35.07
N VAL A 18 26.09 -20.43 -34.09
CA VAL A 18 25.76 -20.57 -32.66
C VAL A 18 24.61 -19.63 -32.27
N VAL A 19 24.64 -18.40 -32.79
CA VAL A 19 23.58 -17.40 -32.55
C VAL A 19 22.25 -17.82 -33.17
N SER A 20 22.26 -18.38 -34.38
CA SER A 20 21.03 -18.87 -35.04
C SER A 20 20.45 -20.10 -34.34
N LYS A 21 21.28 -21.03 -33.88
CA LYS A 21 20.84 -22.19 -33.09
C LYS A 21 20.24 -21.77 -31.74
N ALA A 22 20.89 -20.85 -31.02
CA ALA A 22 20.36 -20.32 -29.77
C ALA A 22 19.03 -19.59 -29.97
N ARG A 23 18.87 -18.83 -31.06
CA ARG A 23 17.60 -18.18 -31.42
C ARG A 23 16.49 -19.19 -31.72
N ALA A 24 16.80 -20.27 -32.43
CA ALA A 24 15.84 -21.33 -32.73
C ALA A 24 15.42 -22.09 -31.46
N GLU A 25 16.36 -22.41 -30.57
CA GLU A 25 16.08 -23.04 -29.27
C GLU A 25 15.21 -22.12 -28.38
N TYR A 26 15.51 -20.82 -28.36
CA TYR A 26 14.72 -19.83 -27.62
C TYR A 26 13.30 -19.68 -28.18
N ALA A 27 13.14 -19.67 -29.50
CA ALA A 27 11.83 -19.61 -30.16
C ALA A 27 11.00 -20.87 -29.85
N ASN A 28 11.62 -22.05 -29.88
CA ASN A 28 10.94 -23.31 -29.54
C ASN A 28 10.53 -23.39 -28.06
N TYR A 29 11.38 -22.87 -27.16
CA TYR A 29 11.04 -22.73 -25.74
C TYR A 29 9.88 -21.75 -25.52
N TYR A 30 9.89 -20.62 -26.22
CA TYR A 30 8.79 -19.65 -26.13
C TYR A 30 7.47 -20.25 -26.62
N LEU A 31 7.49 -20.98 -27.74
CA LEU A 31 6.32 -21.68 -28.27
C LEU A 31 5.81 -22.78 -27.32
N SER A 32 6.70 -23.51 -26.66
CA SER A 32 6.29 -24.55 -25.70
C SER A 32 5.66 -23.94 -24.44
N VAL A 33 6.17 -22.80 -23.96
CA VAL A 33 5.60 -22.06 -22.84
C VAL A 33 4.22 -21.49 -23.19
N VAL A 34 4.07 -20.88 -24.37
CA VAL A 34 2.76 -20.37 -24.82
C VAL A 34 1.75 -21.50 -24.96
N LYS A 35 2.13 -22.63 -25.56
CA LYS A 35 1.26 -23.79 -25.70
C LYS A 35 0.91 -24.43 -24.35
N ALA A 36 1.83 -24.43 -23.40
CA ALA A 36 1.55 -24.86 -22.02
C ALA A 36 0.56 -23.92 -21.32
N LEU A 37 0.68 -22.60 -21.53
CA LEU A 37 -0.27 -21.60 -21.03
C LEU A 37 -1.66 -21.74 -21.68
N GLU A 38 -1.74 -22.15 -22.95
CA GLU A 38 -3.01 -22.44 -23.63
C GLU A 38 -3.68 -23.72 -23.10
N LEU A 39 -2.88 -24.72 -22.68
CA LEU A 39 -3.36 -25.99 -22.11
C LEU A 39 -3.76 -25.86 -20.63
N VAL A 40 -3.16 -24.91 -19.90
CA VAL A 40 -3.64 -24.47 -18.60
C VAL A 40 -4.85 -23.61 -18.86
N GLY A 41 -6.00 -24.26 -19.03
CA GLY A 41 -7.28 -23.57 -19.21
C GLY A 41 -7.40 -22.43 -18.19
N THR A 42 -7.67 -21.23 -18.69
CA THR A 42 -8.00 -20.09 -17.84
C THR A 42 -9.38 -20.33 -17.25
N GLU A 43 -9.46 -21.24 -16.27
CA GLU A 43 -10.42 -21.02 -15.21
C GLU A 43 -10.01 -19.69 -14.60
N THR A 44 -10.64 -18.62 -15.10
CA THR A 44 -10.61 -17.32 -14.45
C THR A 44 -11.12 -17.63 -13.06
N PRO A 45 -10.28 -17.61 -12.00
CA PRO A 45 -10.77 -17.90 -10.67
C PRO A 45 -11.96 -16.97 -10.48
N ALA A 46 -13.13 -17.55 -10.17
CA ALA A 46 -14.35 -16.78 -10.01
C ALA A 46 -14.00 -15.54 -9.18
N SER A 47 -14.17 -14.35 -9.77
CA SER A 47 -13.74 -13.08 -9.20
C SER A 47 -14.24 -13.00 -7.77
N THR A 48 -13.38 -13.39 -6.83
CA THR A 48 -13.77 -13.46 -5.43
C THR A 48 -13.71 -12.02 -4.99
N LYS A 49 -14.88 -11.38 -4.91
CA LYS A 49 -14.99 -10.01 -4.44
C LYS A 49 -14.61 -10.00 -2.96
N VAL A 50 -13.38 -9.63 -2.68
CA VAL A 50 -12.89 -9.43 -1.31
C VAL A 50 -13.41 -8.09 -0.81
N LEU A 51 -13.87 -8.05 0.43
CA LEU A 51 -14.16 -6.81 1.12
C LEU A 51 -12.93 -6.39 1.91
N THR A 52 -12.48 -5.15 1.76
CA THR A 52 -11.40 -4.61 2.58
C THR A 52 -11.87 -4.40 4.03
N GLY A 53 -10.94 -4.10 4.95
CA GLY A 53 -11.29 -3.82 6.34
C GLY A 53 -12.32 -2.69 6.47
N ILE A 54 -12.16 -1.60 5.72
CA ILE A 54 -13.11 -0.49 5.74
C ILE A 54 -14.47 -0.87 5.15
N ASP A 55 -14.51 -1.69 4.10
CA ASP A 55 -15.78 -2.22 3.55
C ASP A 55 -16.55 -3.05 4.59
N VAL A 56 -15.84 -3.83 5.40
CA VAL A 56 -16.45 -4.64 6.47
C VAL A 56 -16.96 -3.75 7.61
N LEU A 57 -16.19 -2.73 8.00
CA LEU A 57 -16.63 -1.75 9.00
C LEU A 57 -17.89 -1.00 8.55
N GLU A 58 -17.96 -0.57 7.28
CA GLU A 58 -19.14 0.08 6.70
C GLU A 58 -20.36 -0.86 6.73
N ARG A 59 -20.19 -2.11 6.27
CA ARG A 59 -21.26 -3.14 6.29
C ARG A 59 -21.82 -3.34 7.69
N ASP A 60 -20.96 -3.34 8.69
CA ASP A 60 -21.33 -3.58 10.08
C ASP A 60 -21.79 -2.31 10.82
N ASN A 61 -21.93 -1.18 10.11
CA ASN A 61 -22.28 0.13 10.67
C ASN A 61 -21.33 0.57 11.79
N PHE A 62 -20.04 0.24 11.66
CA PHE A 62 -18.97 0.64 12.58
C PHE A 62 -19.19 0.25 14.05
N LYS A 63 -19.98 -0.80 14.31
CA LYS A 63 -20.27 -1.28 15.68
C LYS A 63 -19.00 -1.55 16.51
N GLN A 64 -17.94 -2.01 15.84
CA GLN A 64 -16.64 -2.29 16.44
C GLN A 64 -15.94 -1.05 17.01
N LEU A 65 -16.30 0.14 16.51
CA LEU A 65 -15.69 1.42 16.87
C LEU A 65 -16.65 2.30 17.69
N ALA A 66 -17.85 1.79 17.99
CA ALA A 66 -18.91 2.58 18.62
C ALA A 66 -18.50 3.04 20.03
N GLY A 67 -18.62 4.35 20.27
CA GLY A 67 -18.30 4.97 21.56
C GLY A 67 -16.81 5.15 21.85
N LEU A 68 -15.92 4.68 20.96
CA LEU A 68 -14.47 4.86 21.09
C LEU A 68 -14.03 6.18 20.45
N LYS A 69 -13.11 6.88 21.10
CA LYS A 69 -12.29 7.93 20.49
C LYS A 69 -11.16 7.26 19.73
N ILE A 70 -11.16 7.37 18.42
CA ILE A 70 -10.19 6.68 17.57
C ILE A 70 -9.21 7.65 16.91
N GLY A 71 -7.97 7.22 16.80
CA GLY A 71 -7.00 7.77 15.87
C GLY A 71 -6.91 6.91 14.61
N LEU A 72 -6.63 7.52 13.46
CA LEU A 72 -6.47 6.81 12.20
C LEU A 72 -5.06 6.98 11.64
N VAL A 73 -4.34 5.88 11.48
CA VAL A 73 -3.12 5.80 10.67
C VAL A 73 -3.52 5.41 9.25
N THR A 74 -3.30 6.30 8.28
CA THR A 74 -3.69 6.08 6.88
C THR A 74 -2.83 6.90 5.93
N ASN A 75 -2.90 6.59 4.65
CA ASN A 75 -2.43 7.44 3.55
C ASN A 75 -3.47 7.45 2.42
N HIS A 76 -3.05 7.89 1.23
CA HIS A 76 -3.90 7.95 0.03
C HIS A 76 -4.46 6.59 -0.44
N THR A 77 -3.92 5.46 0.05
CA THR A 77 -4.38 4.10 -0.27
C THR A 77 -5.58 3.63 0.55
N GLY A 78 -5.82 4.24 1.73
CA GLY A 78 -6.95 3.91 2.61
C GLY A 78 -8.27 4.34 1.99
N ARG A 79 -8.90 3.41 1.26
CA ARG A 79 -10.13 3.66 0.48
C ARG A 79 -11.03 2.44 0.48
N ASN A 80 -12.34 2.67 0.45
CA ASN A 80 -13.33 1.60 0.24
C ASN A 80 -13.45 1.22 -1.24
N ARG A 81 -14.28 0.22 -1.55
CA ARG A 81 -14.52 -0.23 -2.94
C ARG A 81 -15.07 0.83 -3.89
N GLU A 82 -15.70 1.87 -3.34
CA GLU A 82 -16.25 3.01 -4.11
C GLU A 82 -15.19 4.10 -4.33
N GLY A 83 -13.96 3.90 -3.83
CA GLY A 83 -12.86 4.84 -3.93
C GLY A 83 -12.90 5.98 -2.91
N ARG A 84 -13.84 5.96 -1.95
CA ARG A 84 -13.95 6.97 -0.90
C ARG A 84 -12.85 6.77 0.13
N GLN A 85 -12.24 7.87 0.59
CA GLN A 85 -11.16 7.81 1.58
C GLN A 85 -11.68 7.42 2.96
N THR A 86 -10.93 6.55 3.64
CA THR A 86 -11.25 6.07 5.00
C THR A 86 -11.40 7.21 6.01
N ILE A 87 -10.63 8.29 5.85
CA ILE A 87 -10.76 9.53 6.63
C ILE A 87 -12.20 10.05 6.60
N ASP A 88 -12.77 10.21 5.40
CA ASP A 88 -14.09 10.81 5.24
C ASP A 88 -15.20 9.85 5.66
N ILE A 89 -15.01 8.56 5.44
CA ILE A 89 -15.94 7.50 5.86
C ILE A 89 -16.07 7.51 7.38
N LEU A 90 -14.95 7.42 8.10
CA LEU A 90 -14.95 7.37 9.57
C LEU A 90 -15.37 8.72 10.20
N ASN A 91 -15.02 9.86 9.59
CA ASN A 91 -15.44 11.16 10.09
C ASN A 91 -16.96 11.40 9.98
N LYS A 92 -17.61 10.82 8.96
CA LYS A 92 -19.07 10.94 8.73
C LYS A 92 -19.87 9.80 9.37
N ALA A 93 -19.21 8.76 9.86
CA ALA A 93 -19.85 7.60 10.46
C ALA A 93 -20.55 7.94 11.78
N ARG A 94 -21.85 7.62 11.88
CA ARG A 94 -22.59 7.78 13.13
C ARG A 94 -22.07 6.82 14.19
N GLY A 95 -21.84 7.33 15.40
CA GLY A 95 -21.37 6.53 16.53
C GLY A 95 -19.84 6.33 16.57
N VAL A 96 -19.12 6.81 15.56
CA VAL A 96 -17.65 6.84 15.53
C VAL A 96 -17.18 8.23 15.95
N LYS A 97 -16.14 8.30 16.78
CA LYS A 97 -15.51 9.55 17.17
C LYS A 97 -14.05 9.56 16.71
N LEU A 98 -13.83 10.03 15.48
CA LEU A 98 -12.49 10.23 14.93
C LEU A 98 -11.88 11.53 15.51
N VAL A 99 -10.72 11.43 16.15
CA VAL A 99 -10.13 12.54 16.92
C VAL A 99 -8.81 13.04 16.34
N ALA A 100 -8.02 12.15 15.75
CA ALA A 100 -6.71 12.48 15.22
C ALA A 100 -6.35 11.61 14.02
N LEU A 101 -5.54 12.17 13.14
CA LEU A 101 -5.01 11.50 11.96
C LEU A 101 -3.49 11.37 12.10
N PHE A 102 -2.94 10.28 11.60
CA PHE A 102 -1.51 9.98 11.61
C PHE A 102 -1.08 9.58 10.20
N SER A 103 -0.12 10.30 9.63
CA SER A 103 0.38 10.06 8.27
C SER A 103 1.77 9.43 8.35
N PRO A 104 1.99 8.18 7.87
CA PRO A 104 3.31 7.54 7.87
C PRO A 104 4.26 8.11 6.82
N GLU A 105 3.74 8.88 5.87
CA GLU A 105 4.50 9.52 4.80
C GLU A 105 3.89 10.88 4.43
N HIS A 106 4.49 11.56 3.44
CA HIS A 106 4.07 12.89 2.99
C HIS A 106 2.59 12.93 2.60
N GLY A 107 1.90 14.01 3.01
CA GLY A 107 0.52 14.36 2.63
C GLY A 107 -0.52 13.25 2.80
N ILE A 108 -1.30 13.26 3.89
CA ILE A 108 -2.31 12.21 4.17
C ILE A 108 -3.36 12.02 3.06
N ARG A 109 -3.62 13.06 2.24
CA ARG A 109 -4.51 13.02 1.07
C ARG A 109 -3.80 12.99 -0.29
N GLY A 110 -2.46 12.98 -0.33
CA GLY A 110 -1.66 12.89 -1.56
C GLY A 110 -1.65 14.15 -2.44
N LEU A 111 -2.00 15.33 -1.90
CA LEU A 111 -2.15 16.59 -2.65
C LEU A 111 -0.94 17.55 -2.55
N LEU A 112 0.00 17.32 -1.63
CA LEU A 112 1.07 18.27 -1.34
C LEU A 112 2.43 17.57 -1.19
N ASP A 113 3.40 18.07 -1.97
CA ASP A 113 4.83 17.76 -1.87
C ASP A 113 5.55 18.85 -1.02
N GLU A 114 4.89 19.33 0.05
CA GLU A 114 5.39 20.40 0.92
C GLU A 114 5.55 19.98 2.39
N LYS A 115 6.41 20.75 3.11
CA LYS A 115 7.02 20.44 4.41
C LYS A 115 6.10 19.86 5.51
N ILE A 116 6.34 18.59 5.81
CA ILE A 116 6.81 18.00 7.09
C ILE A 116 6.51 18.82 8.37
N SER A 117 5.27 18.86 8.81
CA SER A 117 4.93 19.19 10.20
C SER A 117 3.52 18.73 10.52
N ASP A 118 3.20 18.67 11.81
CA ASP A 118 1.83 18.48 12.27
C ASP A 118 0.94 19.55 11.61
N SER A 119 -0.16 19.11 11.02
CA SER A 119 -1.04 19.96 10.23
C SER A 119 -2.50 19.73 10.60
N LYS A 120 -3.41 20.29 9.82
CA LYS A 120 -4.85 20.11 10.00
C LYS A 120 -5.43 19.66 8.67
N ASP A 121 -6.25 18.63 8.71
CA ASP A 121 -6.96 18.16 7.53
C ASP A 121 -8.00 19.21 7.12
N GLU A 122 -7.95 19.68 5.88
CA GLU A 122 -8.81 20.79 5.42
C GLU A 122 -10.30 20.43 5.40
N VAL A 123 -10.61 19.16 5.14
CA VAL A 123 -11.99 18.69 4.99
C VAL A 123 -12.63 18.39 6.36
N THR A 124 -11.91 17.68 7.23
CA THR A 124 -12.44 17.25 8.54
C THR A 124 -12.12 18.22 9.66
N GLY A 125 -11.11 19.06 9.49
CA GLY A 125 -10.59 19.93 10.53
C GLY A 125 -9.83 19.19 11.64
N LEU A 126 -9.49 17.92 11.46
CA LEU A 126 -8.79 17.13 12.47
C LEU A 126 -7.28 17.41 12.45
N PRO A 127 -6.59 17.31 13.61
CA PRO A 127 -5.14 17.36 13.63
C PRO A 127 -4.56 16.16 12.88
N VAL A 128 -3.51 16.42 12.10
CA VAL A 128 -2.72 15.42 11.37
C VAL A 128 -1.32 15.42 11.95
N TYR A 129 -0.89 14.28 12.48
CA TYR A 129 0.44 14.07 13.03
C TYR A 129 1.32 13.32 12.03
N SER A 130 2.50 13.84 11.73
CA SER A 130 3.47 13.16 10.85
C SER A 130 4.21 12.07 11.64
N LEU A 131 4.17 10.83 11.14
CA LEU A 131 4.96 9.70 11.65
C LEU A 131 6.21 9.43 10.79
N TYR A 132 6.62 10.40 9.99
CA TYR A 132 7.80 10.34 9.14
C TYR A 132 8.89 11.31 9.61
N GLY A 133 10.17 10.99 9.35
CA GLY A 133 11.32 11.80 9.76
C GLY A 133 11.82 11.50 11.17
N GLU A 134 11.99 12.54 11.99
CA GLU A 134 12.54 12.45 13.36
C GLU A 134 11.61 11.71 14.34
N SER A 135 10.30 11.83 14.14
CA SER A 135 9.29 11.21 14.98
C SER A 135 8.60 10.09 14.19
N ARG A 136 9.15 8.87 14.27
CA ARG A 136 8.55 7.66 13.68
C ARG A 136 7.51 6.98 14.57
N ARG A 137 7.22 7.58 15.71
CA ARG A 137 6.31 7.06 16.73
C ARG A 137 5.44 8.22 17.24
N PRO A 138 4.14 8.01 17.42
CA PRO A 138 3.29 8.99 18.08
C PRO A 138 3.86 9.32 19.47
N LYS A 139 3.82 10.60 19.84
CA LYS A 139 4.17 11.04 21.19
C LYS A 139 3.05 10.63 22.17
N PRO A 140 3.35 10.35 23.45
CA PRO A 140 2.33 10.00 24.43
C PRO A 140 1.16 11.00 24.48
N GLU A 141 1.44 12.28 24.30
CA GLU A 141 0.45 13.36 24.34
C GLU A 141 -0.52 13.30 23.14
N GLN A 142 -0.08 12.77 22.00
CA GLN A 142 -0.91 12.57 20.80
C GLN A 142 -1.86 11.35 20.96
N LEU A 143 -1.56 10.46 21.90
CA LEU A 143 -2.33 9.24 22.17
C LEU A 143 -3.25 9.35 23.39
N LYS A 144 -3.02 10.33 24.27
CA LYS A 144 -3.65 10.42 25.60
C LYS A 144 -5.19 10.38 25.60
N ASP A 145 -5.81 10.84 24.52
CA ASP A 145 -7.26 10.97 24.38
C ASP A 145 -7.86 9.90 23.47
N LEU A 146 -7.07 8.93 23.01
CA LEU A 146 -7.51 7.86 22.11
C LEU A 146 -7.74 6.57 22.90
N ASP A 147 -8.87 5.93 22.62
CA ASP A 147 -9.20 4.59 23.12
C ASP A 147 -8.67 3.50 22.18
N ALA A 148 -8.53 3.81 20.88
CA ALA A 148 -8.01 2.89 19.88
C ALA A 148 -7.31 3.61 18.71
N ILE A 149 -6.44 2.86 18.02
CA ILE A 149 -5.88 3.26 16.73
C ILE A 149 -6.39 2.30 15.66
N VAL A 150 -6.92 2.86 14.57
CA VAL A 150 -7.21 2.15 13.33
C VAL A 150 -6.05 2.34 12.38
N TYR A 151 -5.56 1.26 11.78
CA TYR A 151 -4.52 1.30 10.76
C TYR A 151 -5.11 0.81 9.45
N ASP A 152 -5.06 1.65 8.40
CA ASP A 152 -5.61 1.34 7.08
C ASP A 152 -4.70 1.84 5.98
N ILE A 153 -3.74 1.00 5.59
CA ILE A 153 -2.75 1.27 4.54
C ILE A 153 -2.53 -0.01 3.75
N GLN A 154 -2.52 0.12 2.43
CA GLN A 154 -2.15 -0.97 1.54
C GLN A 154 -0.63 -1.14 1.52
N ASP A 155 -0.14 -2.20 2.17
CA ASP A 155 1.24 -2.65 2.09
C ASP A 155 1.49 -3.50 0.82
N ILE A 156 2.76 -3.70 0.46
CA ILE A 156 3.17 -4.49 -0.71
C ILE A 156 3.81 -5.85 -0.34
N GLY A 157 3.89 -6.18 0.95
CA GLY A 157 4.45 -7.45 1.44
C GLY A 157 5.98 -7.53 1.38
N ALA A 158 6.67 -6.38 1.35
CA ALA A 158 8.12 -6.32 1.24
C ALA A 158 8.73 -5.62 2.45
N ARG A 159 9.72 -6.26 3.08
CA ARG A 159 10.36 -5.74 4.31
C ARG A 159 10.99 -4.35 4.16
N PHE A 160 11.45 -4.00 2.97
CA PHE A 160 12.06 -2.69 2.69
C PHE A 160 11.02 -1.62 2.35
N TYR A 161 9.75 -1.98 2.31
CA TYR A 161 8.63 -1.06 2.32
C TYR A 161 8.26 -0.78 3.77
N THR A 162 8.23 0.49 4.16
CA THR A 162 8.33 0.89 5.56
C THR A 162 7.03 1.41 6.16
N TYR A 163 5.89 1.01 5.62
CA TYR A 163 4.60 1.26 6.29
C TYR A 163 4.32 0.21 7.37
#